data_AF-A0A969U3U2-F1
#
_entry.id   AF-A0A969U3U2-F1
#
_cell.length_a   1.000
_cell.length_b   1.000
_cell.length_c   1.000
_cell.angle_alpha   90.00
_cell.angle_beta   90.00
_cell.angle_gamma   90.00
#
_symmetry.space_group_name_H-M   'P 1'
#
loop_
_entity.id
_entity.type
_entity.pdbx_description
1 polymer ?
#
loop_
_entity_poly.entity_id
_entity_poly.type
_entity_poly.pdbx_seq_one_letter_code
_entity_poly.pdbx_strand_id
1 'polypeptide(L)'
;MSLAQSIANLTQQAAALLALPTQLAAQFTAGRDALETLYNSRLSAQSVGIYVNGVSGSDLNKGATSPTAVRTIHRAIALIPPGGVGEIVLETDIILT
;
A
#
# COMPACT_ATOMS: atom_id res chain seq x y z
N MET A 1 4.33 7.86 -54.49
CA MET A 1 4.29 6.63 -53.68
C MET A 1 4.16 5.46 -54.64
N SER A 2 5.00 4.43 -54.53
CA SER A 2 4.90 3.25 -55.39
C SER A 2 3.81 2.29 -54.91
N LEU A 3 3.27 1.46 -55.80
CA LEU A 3 2.30 0.42 -55.43
C LEU A 3 2.85 -0.51 -54.33
N ALA A 4 4.14 -0.87 -54.42
CA ALA A 4 4.83 -1.67 -53.42
C ALA A 4 4.85 -1.00 -52.03
N GLN A 5 5.08 0.33 -51.98
CA GLN A 5 5.00 1.09 -50.73
C GLN A 5 3.57 1.09 -50.16
N SER A 6 2.55 1.25 -51.00
CA SER A 6 1.16 1.22 -50.55
C SER A 6 0.75 -0.13 -49.97
N ILE A 7 1.17 -1.24 -50.61
CA ILE A 7 0.90 -2.60 -50.11
C ILE A 7 1.59 -2.81 -48.77
N ALA A 8 2.85 -2.40 -48.63
CA ALA A 8 3.57 -2.53 -47.35
C ALA A 8 2.87 -1.76 -46.22
N ASN A 9 2.42 -0.53 -46.48
CA ASN A 9 1.71 0.30 -45.51
C ASN A 9 0.37 -0.34 -45.09
N LEU A 10 -0.42 -0.86 -46.03
CA LEU A 10 -1.69 -1.53 -45.74
C LEU A 10 -1.50 -2.81 -44.92
N THR A 11 -0.48 -3.61 -45.24
CA THR A 11 -0.14 -4.82 -44.47
C THR A 11 0.24 -4.48 -43.04
N GLN A 12 1.00 -3.40 -42.83
CA GLN A 12 1.37 -2.94 -41.48
C GLN A 12 0.16 -2.45 -40.69
N GLN A 13 -0.75 -1.71 -41.32
CA GLN A 13 -2.00 -1.26 -40.69
C GLN A 13 -2.89 -2.45 -40.32
N ALA A 14 -3.06 -3.43 -41.21
CA ALA A 14 -3.85 -4.63 -40.93
C ALA A 14 -3.27 -5.45 -39.77
N ALA A 15 -1.94 -5.58 -39.71
CA ALA A 15 -1.26 -6.25 -38.59
C ALA A 15 -1.46 -5.50 -37.26
N ALA A 16 -1.39 -4.17 -37.28
CA ALA A 16 -1.68 -3.36 -36.10
C ALA A 16 -3.13 -3.53 -35.63
N LEU A 17 -4.10 -3.50 -36.54
CA LEU A 17 -5.52 -3.72 -36.22
C LEU A 17 -5.78 -5.10 -35.63
N LEU A 18 -5.12 -6.13 -36.13
CA LEU A 18 -5.26 -7.50 -35.60
C LEU A 18 -4.67 -7.64 -34.19
N ALA A 19 -3.67 -6.83 -33.85
CA ALA A 19 -3.06 -6.79 -32.52
C ALA A 19 -3.80 -5.90 -31.51
N LEU A 20 -4.72 -5.03 -31.96
CA LEU A 20 -5.45 -4.12 -31.07
C LEU A 20 -6.16 -4.83 -29.91
N PRO A 21 -6.89 -5.96 -30.11
CA PRO A 21 -7.60 -6.61 -29.01
C PRO A 21 -6.66 -7.11 -27.91
N THR A 22 -5.51 -7.67 -28.28
CA THR A 22 -4.53 -8.18 -27.31
C THR A 22 -3.82 -7.03 -26.60
N GLN A 23 -3.49 -5.95 -27.32
CA GLN A 23 -2.93 -4.73 -26.73
C GLN A 23 -3.91 -4.08 -25.73
N LEU A 24 -5.18 -3.99 -26.09
CA LEU A 24 -6.22 -3.43 -25.23
C LEU A 24 -6.43 -4.27 -23.97
N ALA A 25 -6.50 -5.61 -24.12
CA ALA A 25 -6.60 -6.52 -22.99
C ALA A 25 -5.38 -6.38 -22.04
N ALA A 26 -4.17 -6.29 -22.59
CA ALA A 26 -2.96 -6.08 -21.79
C ALA A 26 -2.99 -4.76 -21.03
N GLN A 27 -3.47 -3.67 -21.65
CA GLN A 27 -3.61 -2.37 -21.00
C GLN A 27 -4.64 -2.40 -19.85
N PHE A 28 -5.79 -3.06 -20.04
CA PHE A 28 -6.78 -3.21 -18.98
C PHE A 28 -6.26 -4.02 -17.80
N THR A 29 -5.57 -5.13 -18.07
CA THR A 29 -4.94 -5.94 -17.01
C THR A 29 -3.91 -5.11 -16.24
N ALA A 30 -3.02 -4.40 -16.95
CA ALA A 30 -2.03 -3.54 -16.31
C ALA A 30 -2.67 -2.43 -15.45
N GLY A 31 -3.75 -1.81 -15.95
CA GLY A 31 -4.49 -0.79 -15.20
C GLY A 31 -5.17 -1.34 -13.94
N ARG A 32 -5.76 -2.53 -14.04
CA ARG A 32 -6.35 -3.24 -12.88
C ARG A 32 -5.29 -3.55 -11.84
N ASP A 33 -4.16 -4.13 -12.26
CA ASP A 33 -3.09 -4.56 -11.35
C ASP A 33 -2.43 -3.35 -10.65
N ALA A 34 -2.31 -2.23 -11.36
CA ALA A 34 -1.87 -0.96 -10.78
C ALA A 34 -2.86 -0.41 -9.74
N LEU A 35 -4.16 -0.50 -10.00
CA LEU A 35 -5.19 -0.07 -9.05
C LEU A 35 -5.21 -0.94 -7.80
N GLU A 36 -5.10 -2.26 -7.96
CA GLU A 36 -5.03 -3.21 -6.84
C GLU A 36 -3.80 -2.95 -5.97
N THR A 37 -2.64 -2.72 -6.59
CA THR A 37 -1.41 -2.36 -5.88
C THR A 37 -1.59 -1.06 -5.08
N LEU A 38 -2.20 -0.04 -5.70
CA LEU A 38 -2.49 1.23 -5.02
C LEU A 38 -3.42 1.01 -3.83
N TYR A 39 -4.52 0.28 -4.02
CA TYR A 39 -5.48 -0.02 -2.96
C TYR A 39 -4.81 -0.75 -1.78
N ASN A 40 -4.05 -1.81 -2.05
CA ASN A 40 -3.37 -2.59 -1.02
C ASN A 40 -2.31 -1.76 -0.27
N SER A 41 -1.60 -0.87 -0.95
CA SER A 41 -0.64 0.05 -0.32
C SER A 41 -1.30 1.07 0.61
N ARG A 42 -2.53 1.50 0.29
CA ARG A 42 -3.31 2.40 1.14
C ARG A 42 -3.85 1.68 2.36
N LEU A 43 -4.35 0.45 2.17
CA LEU A 43 -4.85 -0.37 3.26
C LEU A 43 -3.75 -0.71 4.27
N SER A 44 -2.55 -1.08 3.81
CA SER A 44 -1.42 -1.36 4.71
C SER A 44 -0.94 -0.11 5.45
N ALA A 45 -0.96 1.06 4.81
CA ALA A 45 -0.66 2.33 5.47
C ALA A 45 -1.71 2.76 6.51
N GLN A 46 -2.91 2.17 6.48
CA GLN A 46 -3.99 2.44 7.43
C GLN A 46 -3.95 1.52 8.65
N SER A 47 -3.16 0.45 8.63
CA SER A 47 -3.02 -0.47 9.77
C SER A 47 -1.72 -0.19 10.52
N VAL A 48 -1.81 0.04 11.83
CA VAL A 48 -0.62 0.25 12.68
C VAL A 48 -0.70 -0.58 13.96
N GLY A 49 0.42 -1.24 14.31
CA GLY A 49 0.60 -1.87 15.61
C GLY A 49 1.31 -0.89 16.57
N ILE A 50 0.75 -0.69 17.75
CA ILE A 50 1.24 0.28 18.73
C ILE A 50 1.43 -0.39 20.08
N TYR A 51 2.66 -0.35 20.57
CA TYR A 51 3.05 -0.86 21.89
C TYR A 51 2.80 0.18 22.97
N VAL A 52 2.17 -0.23 24.07
CA VAL A 52 1.88 0.60 25.23
C VAL A 52 2.43 -0.06 26.48
N ASN A 53 3.27 0.65 27.23
CA ASN A 53 3.77 0.21 28.53
C ASN A 53 3.54 1.33 29.57
N GLY A 54 2.68 1.06 30.55
CA GLY A 54 2.32 2.04 31.58
C GLY A 54 3.43 2.36 32.59
N VAL A 55 4.46 1.53 32.66
CA VAL A 55 5.58 1.64 33.63
C VAL A 55 6.77 2.37 33.00
N SER A 56 7.37 1.80 31.95
CA SER A 56 8.57 2.34 31.31
C SER A 56 8.32 3.12 30.01
N GLY A 57 7.10 3.07 29.48
CA GLY A 57 6.76 3.76 28.24
C GLY A 57 6.79 5.28 28.35
N SER A 58 6.83 5.96 27.20
CA SER A 58 6.82 7.43 27.11
C SER A 58 5.96 7.92 25.95
N ASP A 59 5.09 8.90 26.19
CA ASP A 59 4.21 9.45 25.15
C ASP A 59 4.94 10.30 24.09
N LEU A 60 6.23 10.56 24.31
CA LEU A 60 7.13 11.13 23.31
C LEU A 60 7.59 10.08 22.27
N ASN A 61 7.43 8.79 22.56
CA ASN A 61 7.79 7.71 21.64
C ASN A 61 6.77 7.56 20.52
N LYS A 62 7.16 6.78 19.50
CA LYS A 62 6.32 6.44 18.35
C LYS A 62 5.50 5.16 18.55
N GLY A 63 5.80 4.35 19.56
CA GLY A 63 5.03 3.12 19.85
C GLY A 63 5.19 2.01 18.82
N ALA A 64 6.10 2.12 17.84
CA ALA A 64 6.21 1.17 16.73
C ALA A 64 6.85 -0.17 17.15
N THR A 65 7.54 -0.20 18.30
CA THR A 65 8.19 -1.39 18.86
C THR A 65 8.08 -1.37 20.38
N SER A 66 8.18 -2.54 21.02
CA SER A 66 8.21 -2.68 22.48
C SER A 66 9.20 -1.71 23.18
N PRO A 67 10.49 -1.60 22.78
CA PRO A 67 11.43 -0.64 23.40
C PRO A 67 11.06 0.84 23.20
N THR A 68 10.18 1.13 22.24
CA THR A 68 9.68 2.48 21.97
C THR A 68 8.20 2.61 22.30
N ALA A 69 7.70 1.80 23.24
CA ALA A 69 6.31 1.84 23.66
C ALA A 69 5.89 3.24 24.14
N VAL A 70 4.67 3.63 23.82
CA VAL A 70 4.05 4.83 24.42
C VAL A 70 3.58 4.51 25.83
N ARG A 71 3.33 5.53 26.64
CA ARG A 71 2.92 5.31 28.04
C ARG A 71 1.41 5.11 28.15
N THR A 72 0.65 5.84 27.35
CA THR A 72 -0.80 5.91 27.48
C THR A 72 -1.53 5.36 26.24
N ILE A 73 -2.68 4.72 26.49
CA ILE A 73 -3.62 4.33 25.44
C ILE A 73 -4.11 5.57 24.68
N HIS A 74 -4.28 6.71 25.36
CA HIS A 74 -4.65 7.97 24.71
C HIS A 74 -3.64 8.36 23.62
N ARG A 75 -2.35 8.29 23.92
CA ARG A 75 -1.31 8.55 22.93
C ARG A 75 -1.31 7.51 21.81
N ALA A 76 -1.52 6.24 22.13
CA ALA A 76 -1.63 5.19 21.13
C ALA A 76 -2.77 5.47 20.13
N ILE A 77 -3.97 5.80 20.62
CA ILE A 77 -5.10 6.14 19.76
C ILE A 77 -4.79 7.35 18.87
N ALA A 78 -4.09 8.36 19.40
CA ALA A 78 -3.69 9.54 18.62
C ALA A 78 -2.64 9.25 17.53
N LEU A 79 -1.98 8.09 17.57
CA LEU A 79 -1.03 7.65 16.53
C LEU A 79 -1.69 6.80 15.44
N ILE A 80 -2.95 6.40 15.62
CA ILE A 80 -3.72 5.69 14.59
C ILE A 80 -4.05 6.69 13.47
N PRO A 81 -3.73 6.39 12.21
CA PRO A 81 -4.04 7.28 11.10
C PRO A 81 -5.56 7.49 10.98
N PRO A 82 -6.04 8.68 10.58
CA PRO A 82 -7.46 8.94 10.40
C PRO A 82 -8.12 7.92 9.47
N GLY A 83 -9.19 7.28 9.95
CA GLY A 83 -9.91 6.23 9.21
C GLY A 83 -9.14 4.89 9.11
N GLY A 84 -8.00 4.76 9.80
CA GLY A 84 -7.24 3.53 9.89
C GLY A 84 -7.66 2.64 11.07
N VAL A 85 -6.99 1.50 11.18
CA VAL A 85 -7.17 0.52 12.24
C VAL A 85 -5.87 0.44 13.05
N GLY A 86 -5.98 0.54 14.36
CA GLY A 86 -4.85 0.36 15.27
C GLY A 86 -4.98 -0.93 16.07
N GLU A 87 -3.92 -1.73 16.09
CA GLU A 87 -3.74 -2.79 17.07
C GLU A 87 -2.92 -2.23 18.25
N ILE A 88 -3.45 -2.36 19.46
CA ILE A 88 -2.76 -1.92 20.67
C ILE A 88 -2.22 -3.15 21.40
N VAL A 89 -0.90 -3.21 21.53
CA VAL A 89 -0.20 -4.25 22.27
C VAL A 89 0.12 -3.71 23.66
N LEU A 90 -0.53 -4.27 24.68
CA LEU A 90 -0.32 -3.88 26.07
C LEU A 90 0.84 -4.70 26.64
N GLU A 91 1.85 -3.99 27.13
CA GLU A 91 3.00 -4.54 27.82
C GLU A 91 3.07 -4.02 29.25
N THR A 92 3.62 -4.85 30.14
CA THR A 92 3.89 -4.46 31.51
C THR A 92 5.28 -4.95 31.86
N ASP A 93 6.04 -4.08 32.54
CA ASP A 93 7.24 -4.53 33.21
C ASP A 93 6.83 -5.24 34.50
N ILE A 94 7.54 -6.32 34.85
CA ILE A 94 7.46 -6.86 36.20
C ILE A 94 8.36 -5.98 37.06
N ILE A 95 7.74 -5.22 37.98
CA ILE A 95 8.47 -4.54 39.04
C ILE A 95 8.68 -5.57 40.16
N LEU A 96 9.87 -6.17 40.22
CA LEU A 96 10.30 -6.95 41.39
C LEU A 96 10.77 -5.95 42.46
N THR A 97 9.83 -5.45 43.27
CA THR A 97 10.13 -4.75 44.54
C THR A 97 10.31 -5.73 45.69
#